data_AF-A0A9W6SLC3-F1
#
_entry.id   AF-A0A9W6SLC3-F1
#
_cell.length_a   1.000
_cell.length_b   1.000
_cell.length_c   1.000
_cell.angle_alpha   90.00
_cell.angle_beta   90.00
_cell.angle_gamma   90.00
#
_symmetry.space_group_name_H-M   'P 1'
#
loop_
_entity.id
_entity.type
_entity.pdbx_description
1 polymer ?
#
loop_
_entity_poly.entity_id
_entity_poly.type
_entity_poly.pdbx_seq_one_letter_code
_entity_poly.pdbx_strand_id
1 'polypeptide(L)'
;METAEEAPAARKPFPPIRVRSRKVAWAAAFLALIVVIAGVFAMRTATRETPGSVVRGFFDAVLAGDVDTARAMVPEGVEDGYATDFLVPRAIRHDWRVTEIRVTEGDDTAVAIVTVTGPPGTHNATVSLTLAGNEWRLNNPYGVVTFAMSSLAYGEANGIMLDLADQRAKFLVFPGVYDFYTDRTGVLDVAGRPKTVMVLPEQAEPTMAMPDGTVSFGPKTTESAKAATRTAIDACTAITDRVDPAACHFDAAELGLDAPHGITWKVEEYPEVEVAILWPPVEYGDRWAIQTTRPGRITLTGEHAGSEKFGLDCTLTGELYFVTVGLGGVGPLMTAERSWNGLEPIHCAKL
;
A
#
# COMPACT_ATOMS: atom_id res chain seq x y z
N MET A 1 -8.28 -100.24 -48.33
CA MET A 1 -8.90 -100.49 -47.01
C MET A 1 -7.99 -99.85 -45.99
N GLU A 2 -8.38 -98.92 -45.15
CA GLU A 2 -9.68 -98.31 -44.88
C GLU A 2 -9.36 -97.03 -44.08
N THR A 3 -10.18 -96.02 -44.30
CA THR A 3 -10.18 -94.68 -43.71
C THR A 3 -10.34 -94.68 -42.20
N ALA A 4 -9.73 -93.70 -41.52
CA ALA A 4 -10.43 -92.97 -40.46
C ALA A 4 -9.76 -91.60 -40.23
N GLU A 5 -10.53 -90.57 -40.58
CA GLU A 5 -10.39 -89.17 -40.27
C GLU A 5 -10.90 -88.93 -38.85
N GLU A 6 -10.12 -88.27 -37.98
CA GLU A 6 -10.55 -87.90 -36.63
C GLU A 6 -10.44 -86.37 -36.44
N ALA A 7 -11.56 -85.80 -36.00
CA ALA A 7 -11.90 -84.39 -35.93
C ALA A 7 -11.10 -83.59 -34.86
N PRO A 8 -11.06 -82.24 -34.94
CA PRO A 8 -10.29 -81.42 -33.99
C PRO A 8 -11.01 -81.28 -32.63
N ALA A 9 -10.29 -81.59 -31.55
CA ALA A 9 -10.75 -81.39 -30.18
C ALA A 9 -10.90 -79.89 -29.84
N ALA A 10 -12.05 -79.55 -29.27
CA ALA A 10 -12.44 -78.23 -28.81
C ALA A 10 -11.50 -77.64 -27.74
N ARG A 11 -11.10 -76.38 -27.91
CA ARG A 11 -10.35 -75.61 -26.90
C ARG A 11 -11.24 -75.33 -25.69
N LYS A 12 -10.74 -75.67 -24.49
CA LYS A 12 -11.35 -75.30 -23.20
C LYS A 12 -11.32 -73.77 -23.02
N PRO A 13 -12.36 -73.14 -22.43
CA PRO A 13 -12.34 -71.71 -22.16
C PRO A 13 -11.30 -71.38 -21.08
N PHE A 14 -10.52 -70.32 -21.31
CA PHE A 14 -9.66 -69.72 -20.29
C PHE A 14 -10.50 -69.26 -19.08
N PRO A 15 -10.05 -69.46 -17.84
CA PRO A 15 -10.73 -68.92 -16.66
C PRO A 15 -10.68 -67.38 -16.70
N PRO A 16 -11.73 -66.68 -16.21
CA PRO A 16 -11.73 -65.23 -16.20
C PRO A 16 -10.62 -64.71 -15.26
N ILE A 17 -9.82 -63.78 -15.78
CA ILE A 17 -8.86 -63.01 -14.98
C ILE A 17 -9.68 -62.25 -13.93
N ARG A 18 -9.62 -62.69 -12.67
CA ARG A 18 -10.18 -61.96 -11.54
C ARG A 18 -9.49 -60.60 -11.48
N VAL A 19 -10.25 -59.54 -11.73
CA VAL A 19 -9.81 -58.15 -11.58
C VAL A 19 -9.38 -57.96 -10.13
N ARG A 20 -8.06 -57.93 -9.91
CA ARG A 20 -7.43 -57.72 -8.61
C ARG A 20 -7.98 -56.40 -8.06
N SER A 21 -8.67 -56.48 -6.93
CA SER A 21 -9.50 -55.42 -6.37
C SER A 21 -8.77 -54.06 -6.37
N ARG A 22 -9.48 -52.99 -6.77
CA ARG A 22 -9.02 -51.59 -6.71
C ARG A 22 -8.24 -51.25 -5.44
N LYS A 23 -8.60 -51.86 -4.30
CA LYS A 23 -7.92 -51.69 -2.99
C LYS A 23 -6.43 -52.02 -3.01
N VAL A 24 -5.98 -53.00 -3.80
CA VAL A 24 -4.54 -53.37 -3.92
C VAL A 24 -3.79 -52.38 -4.80
N ALA A 25 -4.42 -51.85 -5.85
CA ALA A 25 -3.84 -50.80 -6.69
C ALA A 25 -3.69 -49.48 -5.91
N TRP A 26 -4.68 -49.13 -5.09
CA TRP A 26 -4.61 -47.95 -4.22
C TRP A 26 -3.55 -48.09 -3.12
N ALA A 27 -3.43 -49.26 -2.50
CA ALA A 27 -2.38 -49.50 -1.50
C ALA A 27 -0.97 -49.44 -2.11
N ALA A 28 -0.77 -50.00 -3.32
CA ALA A 28 0.50 -49.93 -4.02
C ALA A 28 0.86 -48.49 -4.47
N ALA A 29 -0.12 -47.73 -4.96
CA ALA A 29 0.06 -46.33 -5.32
C ALA A 29 0.38 -45.45 -4.10
N PHE A 30 -0.29 -45.69 -2.97
CA PHE A 30 -0.04 -44.98 -1.71
C PHE A 30 1.34 -45.31 -1.13
N LEU A 31 1.75 -46.59 -1.18
CA LEU A 31 3.09 -46.99 -0.73
C LEU A 31 4.18 -46.42 -1.64
N ALA A 32 3.97 -46.41 -2.97
CA ALA A 32 4.88 -45.76 -3.91
C ALA A 32 4.97 -44.26 -3.66
N LEU A 33 3.85 -43.59 -3.37
CA LEU A 33 3.82 -42.18 -3.00
C LEU A 33 4.59 -41.92 -1.71
N ILE A 34 4.41 -42.75 -0.68
CA ILE A 34 5.18 -42.65 0.57
C ILE A 34 6.67 -42.88 0.33
N VAL A 35 7.06 -43.85 -0.49
CA VAL A 35 8.46 -44.11 -0.83
C VAL A 35 9.06 -42.96 -1.64
N VAL A 36 8.29 -42.32 -2.53
CA VAL A 36 8.72 -41.11 -3.25
C VAL A 36 8.87 -39.94 -2.29
N ILE A 37 7.90 -39.69 -1.40
CA ILE A 37 7.97 -38.61 -0.40
C ILE A 37 9.15 -38.86 0.56
N ALA A 38 9.31 -40.08 1.06
CA ALA A 38 10.41 -40.48 1.94
C ALA A 38 11.76 -40.44 1.21
N GLY A 39 11.82 -40.80 -0.07
CA GLY A 39 13.02 -40.70 -0.90
C GLY A 39 13.44 -39.24 -1.15
N VAL A 40 12.47 -38.35 -1.40
CA VAL A 40 12.69 -36.90 -1.51
C VAL A 40 13.14 -36.32 -0.17
N PHE A 41 12.57 -36.76 0.95
CA PHE A 41 12.99 -36.33 2.29
C PHE A 41 14.38 -36.86 2.68
N ALA A 42 14.68 -38.12 2.38
CA ALA A 42 15.98 -38.73 2.66
C ALA A 42 17.11 -38.09 1.84
N MET A 43 16.83 -37.68 0.60
CA MET A 43 17.77 -36.89 -0.22
C MET A 43 18.01 -35.49 0.35
N ARG A 44 17.00 -34.85 0.96
CA ARG A 44 17.19 -33.57 1.67
C ARG A 44 18.09 -33.71 2.92
N THR A 45 18.04 -34.84 3.61
CA THR A 45 18.82 -35.05 4.85
C THR A 45 20.27 -35.49 4.65
N ALA A 46 20.68 -35.87 3.44
CA ALA A 46 21.99 -36.52 3.21
C ALA A 46 23.12 -35.58 2.73
N THR A 47 22.81 -34.32 2.42
CA THR A 47 23.81 -33.32 2.00
C THR A 47 23.73 -32.12 2.92
N ARG A 48 24.85 -31.78 3.59
CA ARG A 48 25.00 -30.49 4.27
C ARG A 48 24.70 -29.41 3.24
N GLU A 49 23.67 -28.60 3.48
CA GLU A 49 23.33 -27.50 2.58
C GLU A 49 24.57 -26.61 2.43
N THR A 50 24.92 -26.24 1.20
CA THR A 50 25.99 -25.27 0.95
C THR A 50 25.42 -23.86 1.13
N PRO A 51 26.23 -22.85 1.50
CA PRO A 51 25.73 -21.48 1.61
C PRO A 51 25.01 -21.03 0.33
N GLY A 52 25.56 -21.41 -0.83
CA GLY A 52 24.96 -21.09 -2.13
C GLY A 52 23.60 -21.76 -2.38
N SER A 53 23.35 -22.94 -1.82
CA SER A 53 22.02 -23.57 -1.87
C SER A 53 21.01 -22.89 -0.96
N VAL A 54 21.43 -22.44 0.23
CA VAL A 54 20.58 -21.67 1.15
C VAL A 54 20.18 -20.33 0.53
N VAL A 55 21.13 -19.57 0.00
CA VAL A 55 20.85 -18.30 -0.68
C VAL A 55 19.91 -18.52 -1.88
N ARG A 56 20.18 -19.53 -2.71
CA ARG A 56 19.31 -19.84 -3.86
C ARG A 56 17.89 -20.17 -3.41
N GLY A 57 17.73 -21.03 -2.41
CA GLY A 57 16.41 -21.41 -1.88
C GLY A 57 15.61 -20.20 -1.39
N PHE A 58 16.27 -19.24 -0.74
CA PHE A 58 15.61 -18.00 -0.30
C PHE A 58 15.11 -17.17 -1.48
N PHE A 59 15.97 -16.88 -2.46
CA PHE A 59 15.55 -16.10 -3.64
C PHE A 59 14.49 -16.82 -4.48
N ASP A 60 14.57 -18.15 -4.60
CA ASP A 60 13.56 -18.95 -5.29
C ASP A 60 12.19 -18.87 -4.57
N ALA A 61 12.18 -18.92 -3.24
CA ALA A 61 10.97 -18.74 -2.44
C ALA A 61 10.37 -17.33 -2.62
N VAL A 62 11.20 -16.28 -2.60
CA VAL A 62 10.77 -14.90 -2.86
C VAL A 62 10.17 -14.77 -4.27
N LEU A 63 10.85 -15.29 -5.30
CA LEU A 63 10.38 -15.24 -6.68
C LEU A 63 9.07 -16.01 -6.89
N ALA A 64 8.89 -17.12 -6.16
CA ALA A 64 7.65 -17.89 -6.14
C ALA A 64 6.52 -17.25 -5.33
N GLY A 65 6.80 -16.17 -4.59
CA GLY A 65 5.85 -15.55 -3.66
C GLY A 65 5.57 -16.40 -2.41
N ASP A 66 6.44 -17.37 -2.09
CA ASP A 66 6.35 -18.21 -0.89
C ASP A 66 7.04 -17.51 0.29
N VAL A 67 6.33 -16.51 0.83
CA VAL A 67 6.79 -15.66 1.93
C VAL A 67 7.04 -16.46 3.21
N ASP A 68 6.21 -17.47 3.49
CA ASP A 68 6.36 -18.28 4.70
C ASP A 68 7.66 -19.08 4.66
N THR A 69 7.97 -19.71 3.52
CA THR A 69 9.26 -20.38 3.32
C THR A 69 10.42 -19.40 3.39
N ALA A 70 10.34 -18.26 2.69
CA ALA A 70 11.42 -17.27 2.68
C ALA A 70 11.72 -16.72 4.09
N ARG A 71 10.69 -16.47 4.91
CA ARG A 71 10.85 -16.01 6.30
C ARG A 71 11.40 -17.11 7.21
N ALA A 72 10.97 -18.36 7.03
CA ALA A 72 11.48 -19.49 7.82
C ALA A 72 12.99 -19.73 7.63
N MET A 73 13.57 -19.26 6.51
CA MET A 73 15.01 -19.35 6.23
C MET A 73 15.85 -18.27 6.94
N VAL A 74 15.20 -17.28 7.57
CA VAL A 74 15.86 -16.21 8.34
C VAL A 74 15.59 -16.46 9.83
N PRO A 75 16.55 -17.04 10.57
CA PRO A 75 16.31 -17.48 11.96
C PRO A 75 16.27 -16.32 12.96
N GLU A 76 16.92 -15.21 12.63
CA GLU A 76 16.96 -14.01 13.46
C GLU A 76 15.62 -13.31 13.28
N GLY A 77 14.91 -13.13 14.39
CA GLY A 77 13.68 -12.34 14.40
C GLY A 77 13.96 -10.94 13.88
N VAL A 78 12.91 -10.25 13.44
CA VAL A 78 13.02 -8.86 13.03
C VAL A 78 13.41 -8.01 14.25
N GLU A 79 14.52 -7.28 14.13
CA GLU A 79 14.99 -6.40 15.20
C GLU A 79 13.93 -5.33 15.53
N ASP A 80 13.93 -4.87 16.78
CA ASP A 80 13.05 -3.78 17.23
C ASP A 80 13.29 -2.52 16.38
N GLY A 81 12.21 -1.85 15.96
CA GLY A 81 12.26 -0.64 15.12
C GLY A 81 12.07 -0.88 13.62
N TYR A 82 11.90 -2.14 13.21
CA TYR A 82 11.57 -2.49 11.83
C TYR A 82 10.12 -2.98 11.68
N ALA A 83 9.39 -2.39 10.74
CA ALA A 83 8.07 -2.81 10.32
C ALA A 83 8.15 -3.88 9.22
N THR A 84 7.22 -4.84 9.22
CA THR A 84 7.22 -6.02 8.33
C THR A 84 6.08 -6.05 7.32
N ASP A 85 5.30 -4.98 7.27
CA ASP A 85 4.04 -4.88 6.53
C ASP A 85 4.19 -5.10 5.01
N PHE A 86 5.38 -4.86 4.45
CA PHE A 86 5.71 -5.12 3.05
C PHE A 86 6.32 -6.52 2.80
N LEU A 87 6.53 -7.34 3.83
CA LEU A 87 6.95 -8.74 3.67
C LEU A 87 5.76 -9.63 3.26
N VAL A 88 5.14 -9.30 2.12
CA VAL A 88 4.01 -10.03 1.54
C VAL A 88 4.18 -10.21 0.03
N PRO A 89 3.63 -11.27 -0.59
CA PRO A 89 3.92 -11.59 -1.99
C PRO A 89 3.49 -10.51 -2.98
N ARG A 90 2.40 -9.80 -2.68
CA ARG A 90 1.85 -8.75 -3.55
C ARG A 90 2.65 -7.44 -3.51
N ALA A 91 3.59 -7.30 -2.58
CA ALA A 91 4.39 -6.09 -2.44
C ALA A 91 5.51 -5.99 -3.48
N ILE A 92 5.86 -7.11 -4.12
CA ILE A 92 7.04 -7.24 -4.98
C ILE A 92 6.59 -7.59 -6.41
N ARG A 93 7.30 -7.07 -7.42
CA ARG A 93 7.09 -7.48 -8.82
C ARG A 93 7.72 -8.84 -9.08
N HIS A 94 7.32 -9.48 -10.18
CA HIS A 94 7.86 -10.78 -10.61
C HIS A 94 8.72 -10.72 -11.88
N ASP A 95 8.96 -9.52 -12.43
CA ASP A 95 9.75 -9.32 -13.66
C ASP A 95 11.24 -9.11 -13.40
N TRP A 96 11.78 -9.90 -12.47
CA TRP A 96 13.20 -9.94 -12.16
C TRP A 96 13.60 -11.38 -11.87
N ARG A 97 14.91 -11.64 -11.85
CA ARG A 97 15.47 -12.97 -11.64
C ARG A 97 16.86 -12.91 -11.07
N VAL A 98 17.25 -13.96 -10.37
CA VAL A 98 18.65 -14.23 -10.05
C VAL A 98 19.31 -14.89 -11.26
N THR A 99 20.44 -14.35 -11.70
CA THR A 99 21.20 -14.88 -12.84
C THR A 99 22.49 -15.58 -12.40
N GLU A 100 23.06 -15.20 -11.25
CA GLU A 100 24.28 -15.79 -10.74
C GLU A 100 24.35 -15.68 -9.21
N ILE A 101 24.98 -16.67 -8.58
CA ILE A 101 25.32 -16.63 -7.15
C ILE A 101 26.78 -17.06 -7.04
N ARG A 102 27.63 -16.17 -6.52
CA ARG A 102 29.03 -16.45 -6.20
C ARG A 102 29.18 -16.43 -4.69
N VAL A 103 29.80 -17.47 -4.13
CA VAL A 103 29.97 -17.61 -2.69
C VAL A 103 31.44 -17.60 -2.34
N THR A 104 31.78 -16.83 -1.32
CA THR A 104 33.06 -16.92 -0.61
C THR A 104 32.77 -17.46 0.77
N GLU A 105 33.25 -18.68 1.05
CA GLU A 105 33.04 -19.40 2.30
C GLU A 105 34.31 -19.29 3.16
N GLY A 106 34.13 -18.94 4.43
CA GLY A 106 35.11 -19.06 5.51
C GLY A 106 34.73 -20.21 6.44
N ASP A 107 35.38 -20.29 7.60
CA ASP A 107 35.21 -21.43 8.52
C ASP A 107 33.80 -21.48 9.15
N ASP A 108 33.26 -20.33 9.54
CA ASP A 108 31.97 -20.17 10.21
C ASP A 108 31.08 -19.08 9.60
N THR A 109 31.55 -18.44 8.53
CA THR A 109 30.88 -17.34 7.83
C THR A 109 30.95 -17.55 6.34
N ALA A 110 29.97 -17.04 5.60
CA ALA A 110 30.01 -17.00 4.14
C ALA A 110 29.40 -15.70 3.63
N VAL A 111 29.88 -15.24 2.49
CA VAL A 111 29.33 -14.08 1.78
C VAL A 111 28.94 -14.53 0.38
N ALA A 112 27.69 -14.30 0.02
CA ALA A 112 27.17 -14.54 -1.31
C ALA A 112 26.94 -13.22 -2.05
N ILE A 113 27.54 -13.09 -3.23
CA ILE A 113 27.22 -12.05 -4.20
C ILE A 113 26.19 -12.64 -5.16
N VAL A 114 24.99 -12.07 -5.15
CA VAL A 114 23.86 -12.51 -5.97
C VAL A 114 23.63 -11.49 -7.07
N THR A 115 23.82 -11.91 -8.32
CA THR A 115 23.52 -11.08 -9.48
C THR A 115 22.03 -11.15 -9.78
N VAL A 116 21.36 -10.02 -9.71
CA VAL A 116 19.92 -9.87 -9.92
C VAL A 116 19.67 -9.02 -11.17
N THR A 117 18.82 -9.48 -12.07
CA THR A 117 18.44 -8.77 -13.30
C THR A 117 16.94 -8.53 -13.33
N GLY A 118 16.52 -7.28 -13.48
CA GLY A 118 15.13 -6.83 -13.63
C GLY A 118 15.11 -5.32 -13.92
N PRO A 119 13.97 -4.64 -13.94
CA PRO A 119 13.97 -3.18 -13.97
C PRO A 119 14.61 -2.59 -12.69
N PRO A 120 15.41 -1.52 -12.76
CA PRO A 120 15.83 -0.80 -13.97
C PRO A 120 17.08 -1.38 -14.64
N GLY A 121 17.72 -2.41 -14.07
CA GLY A 121 18.92 -3.02 -14.64
C GLY A 121 19.42 -4.27 -13.91
N THR A 122 20.72 -4.55 -14.08
CA THR A 122 21.40 -5.65 -13.39
C THR A 122 22.20 -5.10 -12.22
N HIS A 123 22.03 -5.71 -11.06
CA HIS A 123 22.59 -5.28 -9.78
C HIS A 123 23.14 -6.48 -9.01
N ASN A 124 24.01 -6.22 -8.05
CA ASN A 124 24.51 -7.24 -7.15
C ASN A 124 23.96 -7.00 -5.75
N ALA A 125 23.37 -8.04 -5.16
CA ALA A 125 23.04 -8.09 -3.74
C ALA A 125 24.18 -8.78 -2.99
N THR A 126 24.43 -8.34 -1.76
CA THR A 126 25.38 -9.03 -0.87
C THR A 126 24.62 -9.63 0.30
N VAL A 127 24.73 -10.95 0.46
CA VAL A 127 24.05 -11.70 1.51
C VAL A 127 25.09 -12.37 2.39
N SER A 128 25.03 -12.10 3.68
CA SER A 128 25.90 -12.72 4.68
C SER A 128 25.22 -13.95 5.28
N LEU A 129 26.02 -14.96 5.58
CA LEU A 129 25.58 -16.17 6.25
C LEU A 129 26.52 -16.50 7.40
N THR A 130 25.96 -17.06 8.46
CA THR A 130 26.71 -17.64 9.57
C THR A 130 26.36 -19.11 9.72
N LEU A 131 27.38 -19.92 10.02
CA LEU A 131 27.22 -21.32 10.33
C LEU A 131 26.84 -21.47 11.81
N ALA A 132 25.61 -21.89 12.07
CA ALA A 132 25.13 -22.20 13.42
C ALA A 132 25.07 -23.73 13.61
N GLY A 133 26.06 -24.29 14.30
CA GLY A 133 26.23 -25.74 14.40
C GLY A 133 26.59 -26.34 13.04
N ASN A 134 25.67 -27.10 12.44
CA ASN A 134 25.87 -27.72 11.12
C ASN A 134 25.04 -27.08 10.00
N GLU A 135 24.32 -25.99 10.29
CA GLU A 135 23.40 -25.34 9.36
C GLU A 135 23.86 -23.93 9.01
N TRP A 136 23.92 -23.61 7.73
CA TRP A 136 24.12 -22.24 7.27
C TRP A 136 22.82 -21.44 7.43
N ARG A 137 22.94 -20.22 7.94
CA ARG A 137 21.79 -19.35 8.18
C ARG A 137 22.01 -17.98 7.57
N LEU A 138 20.95 -17.39 7.02
CA LEU A 138 20.97 -16.06 6.42
C LEU A 138 20.98 -14.99 7.53
N ASN A 139 21.86 -14.02 7.39
CA ASN A 139 21.89 -12.86 8.27
C ASN A 139 21.17 -11.71 7.56
N ASN A 140 20.00 -11.35 8.06
CA ASN A 140 19.13 -10.27 7.58
C ASN A 140 19.20 -10.04 6.04
N PRO A 141 18.65 -10.94 5.21
CA PRO A 141 18.72 -10.83 3.76
C PRO A 141 17.70 -9.82 3.18
N TYR A 142 17.16 -8.93 4.01
CA TYR A 142 16.12 -7.98 3.62
C TYR A 142 16.72 -6.68 3.10
N GLY A 143 15.97 -6.02 2.21
CA GLY A 143 16.17 -4.61 1.93
C GLY A 143 15.50 -3.75 2.99
N VAL A 144 16.00 -2.53 3.20
CA VAL A 144 15.41 -1.55 4.11
C VAL A 144 14.93 -0.34 3.33
N VAL A 145 13.66 -0.01 3.49
CA VAL A 145 13.03 1.16 2.87
C VAL A 145 12.53 2.11 3.96
N THR A 146 12.78 3.39 3.79
CA THR A 146 12.10 4.44 4.55
C THR A 146 11.40 5.37 3.58
N PHE A 147 10.23 5.83 3.98
CA PHE A 147 9.59 6.95 3.33
C PHE A 147 10.13 8.21 3.98
N ALA A 148 10.66 9.13 3.18
CA ALA A 148 10.98 10.46 3.71
C ALA A 148 9.70 11.10 4.29
N MET A 149 9.86 12.15 5.10
CA MET A 149 8.75 12.92 5.64
C MET A 149 8.04 13.65 4.48
N SER A 150 7.28 12.87 3.72
CA SER A 150 6.55 13.32 2.56
C SER A 150 5.26 13.96 3.02
N SER A 151 4.68 14.80 2.17
CA SER A 151 3.32 15.30 2.33
C SER A 151 2.24 14.21 2.20
N LEU A 152 2.62 12.95 1.95
CA LEU A 152 1.71 11.81 1.94
C LEU A 152 1.71 11.14 3.31
N ALA A 153 0.51 10.99 3.88
CA ALA A 153 0.26 10.24 5.12
C ALA A 153 0.58 8.75 5.01
N TYR A 154 0.91 8.26 3.82
CA TYR A 154 0.97 6.84 3.53
C TYR A 154 2.19 6.50 2.68
N GLY A 155 2.74 5.31 2.91
CA GLY A 155 3.74 4.68 2.05
C GLY A 155 3.03 3.71 1.11
N GLU A 156 3.42 3.69 -0.16
CA GLU A 156 2.85 2.77 -1.14
C GLU A 156 3.93 1.98 -1.88
N ALA A 157 3.79 0.65 -1.88
CA ALA A 157 4.57 -0.26 -2.71
C ALA A 157 3.64 -1.26 -3.41
N ASN A 158 3.68 -1.32 -4.74
CA ASN A 158 2.90 -2.24 -5.57
C ASN A 158 1.40 -2.24 -5.25
N GLY A 159 0.83 -1.08 -4.94
CA GLY A 159 -0.58 -0.91 -4.57
C GLY A 159 -0.91 -1.23 -3.11
N ILE A 160 0.03 -1.79 -2.34
CA ILE A 160 -0.09 -1.88 -0.88
C ILE A 160 0.17 -0.50 -0.31
N MET A 161 -0.77 -0.01 0.47
CA MET A 161 -0.66 1.26 1.17
C MET A 161 -0.60 1.01 2.67
N LEU A 162 0.28 1.74 3.35
CA LEU A 162 0.42 1.73 4.80
C LEU A 162 0.30 3.14 5.32
N ASP A 163 -0.45 3.30 6.40
CA ASP A 163 -0.48 4.55 7.15
C ASP A 163 0.88 4.80 7.81
N LEU A 164 1.47 5.97 7.57
CA LEU A 164 2.76 6.41 8.11
C LEU A 164 2.57 7.30 9.34
N ALA A 165 1.52 7.09 10.13
CA ALA A 165 1.30 7.76 11.41
C ALA A 165 2.56 7.82 12.29
N ASP A 166 3.45 6.81 12.21
CA ASP A 166 4.83 6.89 12.68
C ASP A 166 5.81 7.10 11.50
N GLN A 167 6.09 8.36 11.21
CA GLN A 167 6.91 8.83 10.07
C GLN A 167 8.39 8.39 10.13
N ARG A 168 8.80 7.60 11.13
CA ARG A 168 10.17 7.12 11.31
C ARG A 168 10.33 5.61 11.12
N ALA A 169 9.26 4.90 10.77
CA ALA A 169 9.31 3.47 10.57
C ALA A 169 10.27 3.10 9.43
N LYS A 170 11.24 2.25 9.73
CA LYS A 170 12.01 1.51 8.73
C LYS A 170 11.21 0.28 8.35
N PHE A 171 11.01 0.04 7.05
CA PHE A 171 10.27 -1.11 6.57
C PHE A 171 11.20 -2.13 5.95
N LEU A 172 11.08 -3.39 6.39
CA LEU A 172 11.74 -4.50 5.73
C LEU A 172 10.97 -4.92 4.49
N VAL A 173 11.71 -5.15 3.42
CA VAL A 173 11.20 -5.68 2.16
C VAL A 173 12.03 -6.89 1.72
N PHE A 174 11.41 -7.82 1.00
CA PHE A 174 12.18 -8.86 0.33
C PHE A 174 13.06 -8.26 -0.77
N PRO A 175 14.19 -8.88 -1.13
CA PRO A 175 14.99 -8.42 -2.25
C PRO A 175 14.20 -8.52 -3.55
N GLY A 176 14.25 -7.49 -4.39
CA GLY A 176 13.72 -7.49 -5.74
C GLY A 176 13.17 -6.15 -6.18
N VAL A 177 12.21 -6.16 -7.10
CA VAL A 177 11.73 -4.93 -7.77
C VAL A 177 10.39 -4.49 -7.19
N TYR A 178 10.31 -3.21 -6.88
CA TYR A 178 9.16 -2.54 -6.28
C TYR A 178 8.74 -1.36 -7.15
N ASP A 179 7.43 -1.17 -7.29
CA ASP A 179 6.87 0.09 -7.78
C ASP A 179 6.35 0.90 -6.60
N PHE A 180 6.98 2.02 -6.32
CA PHE A 180 6.53 2.90 -5.25
C PHE A 180 5.60 3.97 -5.81
N TYR A 181 4.48 4.15 -5.11
CA TYR A 181 3.47 5.15 -5.46
C TYR A 181 3.10 5.14 -6.95
N THR A 182 2.77 3.95 -7.45
CA THR A 182 2.25 3.79 -8.82
C THR A 182 1.11 4.77 -9.06
N ASP A 183 1.11 5.42 -10.23
CA ASP A 183 0.16 6.48 -10.57
C ASP A 183 -1.28 6.08 -10.25
N ARG A 184 -1.85 6.74 -9.24
CA ARG A 184 -3.27 6.62 -8.90
C ARG A 184 -4.03 7.47 -9.91
N THR A 185 -4.27 6.90 -11.10
CA THR A 185 -4.80 7.65 -12.23
C THR A 185 -6.04 8.46 -11.84
N GLY A 186 -5.89 9.78 -11.93
CA GLY A 186 -6.92 10.75 -11.64
C GLY A 186 -7.05 11.18 -10.18
N VAL A 187 -6.29 10.62 -9.23
CA VAL A 187 -6.29 11.01 -7.81
C VAL A 187 -5.04 11.81 -7.47
N LEU A 188 -3.87 11.24 -7.70
CA LEU A 188 -2.58 11.83 -7.36
C LEU A 188 -1.57 11.42 -8.41
N ASP A 189 -0.72 12.35 -8.82
CA ASP A 189 0.48 12.06 -9.59
C ASP A 189 1.71 12.54 -8.81
N VAL A 190 2.71 11.67 -8.71
CA VAL A 190 3.97 11.99 -8.03
C VAL A 190 5.13 11.88 -8.99
N ALA A 191 5.64 13.03 -9.39
CA ALA A 191 6.71 13.16 -10.38
C ALA A 191 8.10 13.30 -9.74
N GLY A 192 9.15 13.28 -10.56
CA GLY A 192 10.52 13.61 -10.12
C GLY A 192 11.26 12.50 -9.38
N ARG A 193 10.77 11.26 -9.44
CA ARG A 193 11.40 10.09 -8.81
C ARG A 193 11.31 8.82 -9.66
N PRO A 194 12.22 7.85 -9.47
CA PRO A 194 12.05 6.53 -10.07
C PRO A 194 10.81 5.84 -9.47
N LYS A 195 9.84 5.51 -10.32
CA LYS A 195 8.63 4.78 -9.92
C LYS A 195 8.94 3.31 -9.62
N THR A 196 9.84 2.73 -10.41
CA THR A 196 10.28 1.34 -10.27
C THR A 196 11.71 1.31 -9.74
N VAL A 197 11.93 0.58 -8.64
CA VAL A 197 13.21 0.51 -7.93
C VAL A 197 13.55 -0.93 -7.59
N MET A 198 14.82 -1.29 -7.73
CA MET A 198 15.36 -2.56 -7.24
C MET A 198 15.88 -2.34 -5.82
N VAL A 199 15.28 -3.01 -4.83
CA VAL A 199 15.71 -2.98 -3.43
C VAL A 199 16.40 -4.29 -3.10
N LEU A 200 17.66 -4.22 -2.67
CA LEU A 200 18.52 -5.38 -2.41
C LEU A 200 19.14 -5.28 -1.00
N PRO A 201 19.56 -6.41 -0.41
CA PRO A 201 20.31 -6.40 0.82
C PRO A 201 21.73 -5.88 0.55
N GLU A 202 22.20 -5.02 1.45
CA GLU A 202 23.54 -4.44 1.42
C GLU A 202 24.19 -4.58 2.81
N GLN A 203 25.52 -4.72 2.85
CA GLN A 203 26.24 -5.06 4.08
C GLN A 203 26.31 -3.94 5.14
N ALA A 204 26.04 -2.70 4.76
CA ALA A 204 26.11 -1.54 5.64
C ALA A 204 24.81 -0.75 5.55
N GLU A 205 23.73 -1.24 6.19
CA GLU A 205 22.34 -0.72 6.18
C GLU A 205 22.11 0.58 5.38
N PRO A 206 22.20 0.56 4.04
CA PRO A 206 21.90 1.73 3.25
C PRO A 206 20.39 1.73 3.15
N THR A 207 19.80 2.48 4.06
CA THR A 207 18.36 2.67 4.07
C THR A 207 18.00 3.41 2.79
N MET A 208 17.17 2.80 1.95
CA MET A 208 16.67 3.46 0.76
C MET A 208 15.61 4.47 1.17
N ALA A 209 16.01 5.75 1.19
CA ALA A 209 15.09 6.85 1.37
C ALA A 209 14.32 7.07 0.06
N MET A 210 13.02 6.79 0.08
CA MET A 210 12.15 7.12 -1.05
C MET A 210 11.99 8.64 -1.13
N PRO A 211 12.41 9.29 -2.22
CA PRO A 211 12.27 10.73 -2.36
C PRO A 211 10.78 11.11 -2.43
N ASP A 212 10.44 12.25 -1.82
CA ASP A 212 9.07 12.75 -1.72
C ASP A 212 8.42 12.97 -3.10
N GLY A 213 9.24 13.28 -4.12
CA GLY A 213 8.75 13.65 -5.44
C GLY A 213 7.93 14.94 -5.43
N THR A 214 7.48 15.37 -6.60
CA THR A 214 6.55 16.50 -6.73
C THR A 214 5.14 15.94 -6.82
N VAL A 215 4.31 16.24 -5.82
CA VAL A 215 2.91 15.80 -5.75
C VAL A 215 2.02 16.76 -6.54
N SER A 216 1.10 16.22 -7.34
CA SER A 216 0.04 16.97 -8.01
C SER A 216 -1.29 16.22 -7.92
N PHE A 217 -2.39 16.97 -7.87
CA PHE A 217 -3.72 16.40 -7.68
C PHE A 217 -4.43 16.17 -9.00
N GLY A 218 -4.98 14.96 -9.15
CA GLY A 218 -5.77 14.61 -10.32
C GLY A 218 -7.24 15.06 -10.21
N PRO A 219 -8.00 14.98 -11.31
CA PRO A 219 -9.38 15.46 -11.40
C PRO A 219 -10.34 14.84 -10.37
N LYS A 220 -10.17 13.57 -9.97
CA LYS A 220 -11.02 12.94 -8.95
C LYS A 220 -10.84 13.59 -7.58
N THR A 221 -9.61 13.98 -7.24
CA THR A 221 -9.32 14.69 -6.00
C THR A 221 -9.94 16.08 -6.03
N THR A 222 -9.78 16.80 -7.15
CA THR A 222 -10.42 18.11 -7.35
C THR A 222 -11.94 18.03 -7.22
N GLU A 223 -12.60 17.06 -7.87
CA GLU A 223 -14.05 16.89 -7.79
C GLU A 223 -14.52 16.48 -6.39
N SER A 224 -13.75 15.65 -5.69
CA SER A 224 -14.06 15.27 -4.31
C SER A 224 -13.94 16.46 -3.35
N ALA A 225 -12.91 17.30 -3.53
CA ALA A 225 -12.75 18.54 -2.76
C ALA A 225 -13.93 19.49 -3.00
N LYS A 226 -14.35 19.69 -4.26
CA LYS A 226 -15.54 20.49 -4.59
C LYS A 226 -16.81 19.95 -3.91
N ALA A 227 -17.01 18.63 -3.94
CA ALA A 227 -18.18 18.01 -3.31
C ALA A 227 -18.17 18.16 -1.78
N ALA A 228 -17.00 18.01 -1.15
CA ALA A 228 -16.83 18.22 0.29
C ALA A 228 -17.12 19.68 0.68
N THR A 229 -16.58 20.66 -0.06
CA THR A 229 -16.84 22.09 0.18
C THR A 229 -18.32 22.43 0.06
N ARG A 230 -19.01 21.90 -0.97
CA ARG A 230 -20.47 22.09 -1.12
C ARG A 230 -21.24 21.53 0.06
N THR A 231 -20.90 20.30 0.49
CA THR A 231 -21.53 19.65 1.64
C THR A 231 -21.35 20.47 2.92
N ALA A 232 -20.16 21.05 3.15
CA ALA A 232 -19.90 21.89 4.30
C ALA A 232 -20.71 23.20 4.26
N ILE A 233 -20.79 23.86 3.09
CA ILE A 233 -21.63 25.06 2.89
C ILE A 233 -23.11 24.76 3.10
N ASP A 234 -23.59 23.63 2.58
CA ASP A 234 -24.98 23.19 2.75
C ASP A 234 -25.31 22.92 4.23
N ALA A 235 -24.39 22.28 4.95
CA ALA A 235 -24.55 22.07 6.39
C ALA A 235 -24.60 23.40 7.16
N CYS A 236 -23.80 24.39 6.76
CA CYS A 236 -23.83 25.72 7.37
C CYS A 236 -25.11 26.50 7.08
N THR A 237 -25.56 26.49 5.83
CA THR A 237 -26.77 27.24 5.40
C THR A 237 -28.08 26.58 5.86
N ALA A 238 -28.04 25.31 6.28
CA ALA A 238 -29.16 24.65 6.97
C ALA A 238 -29.40 25.18 8.39
N ILE A 239 -28.43 25.88 9.00
CA ILE A 239 -28.54 26.43 10.35
C ILE A 239 -29.30 27.76 10.30
N THR A 240 -30.52 27.78 10.85
CA THR A 240 -31.43 28.95 10.78
C THR A 240 -31.71 29.59 12.15
N ASP A 241 -31.05 29.12 13.20
CA ASP A 241 -31.24 29.60 14.57
C ASP A 241 -30.19 30.64 15.03
N ARG A 242 -29.14 30.85 14.22
CA ARG A 242 -28.05 31.81 14.50
C ARG A 242 -27.34 32.24 13.21
N VAL A 243 -26.74 33.42 13.24
CA VAL A 243 -26.08 34.06 12.08
C VAL A 243 -24.60 33.65 11.95
N ASP A 244 -23.94 33.26 13.04
CA ASP A 244 -22.54 32.82 13.04
C ASP A 244 -22.37 31.50 13.81
N PRO A 245 -22.68 30.35 13.18
CA PRO A 245 -22.39 29.06 13.78
C PRO A 245 -20.87 28.88 13.92
N ALA A 246 -20.41 28.43 15.08
CA ALA A 246 -18.98 28.22 15.36
C ALA A 246 -18.28 27.25 14.38
N ALA A 247 -19.03 26.45 13.61
CA ALA A 247 -18.49 25.56 12.58
C ALA A 247 -18.32 26.25 11.20
N CYS A 248 -18.83 27.47 11.04
CA CYS A 248 -19.00 28.14 9.74
C CYS A 248 -18.30 29.51 9.66
N HIS A 249 -17.95 30.13 10.79
CA HIS A 249 -17.15 31.35 10.89
C HIS A 249 -17.49 32.42 9.84
N PHE A 250 -18.75 32.85 9.81
CA PHE A 250 -19.27 33.82 8.83
C PHE A 250 -18.85 35.27 9.13
N ASP A 251 -18.04 35.49 10.18
CA ASP A 251 -17.59 36.79 10.71
C ASP A 251 -18.72 37.83 10.90
N ALA A 252 -19.94 37.32 11.02
CA ALA A 252 -21.12 38.14 11.11
C ALA A 252 -21.34 38.70 12.52
N ALA A 253 -20.51 38.27 13.49
CA ALA A 253 -20.45 38.82 14.83
C ALA A 253 -20.02 40.31 14.84
N GLU A 254 -19.20 40.74 13.88
CA GLU A 254 -18.79 42.16 13.74
C GLU A 254 -19.91 43.06 13.21
N LEU A 255 -21.04 42.49 12.77
CA LEU A 255 -22.14 43.24 12.15
C LEU A 255 -23.14 43.84 13.15
N GLY A 256 -22.95 43.59 14.45
CA GLY A 256 -23.77 44.16 15.52
C GLY A 256 -25.23 43.70 15.50
N LEU A 257 -25.49 42.46 15.07
CA LEU A 257 -26.83 41.89 14.99
C LEU A 257 -27.23 41.28 16.34
N ASP A 258 -27.96 42.04 17.15
CA ASP A 258 -28.46 41.58 18.46
C ASP A 258 -29.71 40.69 18.30
N ALA A 259 -29.63 39.45 18.81
CA ALA A 259 -30.72 38.46 18.82
C ALA A 259 -31.45 38.27 17.47
N PRO A 260 -30.72 37.91 16.40
CA PRO A 260 -31.33 37.69 15.09
C PRO A 260 -32.27 36.48 15.11
N HIS A 261 -33.37 36.58 14.37
CA HIS A 261 -34.35 35.51 14.17
C HIS A 261 -34.91 35.54 12.74
N GLY A 262 -35.67 34.51 12.35
CA GLY A 262 -36.20 34.39 10.99
C GLY A 262 -35.10 34.24 9.93
N ILE A 263 -33.96 33.68 10.31
CA ILE A 263 -32.74 33.64 9.51
C ILE A 263 -32.95 32.70 8.33
N THR A 264 -32.70 33.21 7.14
CA THR A 264 -32.75 32.43 5.89
C THR A 264 -31.46 32.64 5.12
N TRP A 265 -30.79 31.55 4.81
CA TRP A 265 -29.62 31.51 3.96
C TRP A 265 -30.00 31.10 2.54
N LYS A 266 -29.32 31.69 1.56
CA LYS A 266 -29.42 31.29 0.15
C LYS A 266 -28.03 31.24 -0.46
N VAL A 267 -27.61 30.05 -0.86
CA VAL A 267 -26.42 29.89 -1.68
C VAL A 267 -26.74 30.40 -3.08
N GLU A 268 -26.15 31.52 -3.47
CA GLU A 268 -26.27 32.07 -4.82
C GLU A 268 -25.31 31.36 -5.76
N GLU A 269 -24.08 31.13 -5.29
CA GLU A 269 -23.01 30.50 -6.06
C GLU A 269 -22.06 29.78 -5.12
N TYR A 270 -21.71 28.53 -5.43
CA TYR A 270 -20.68 27.81 -4.69
C TYR A 270 -19.29 28.24 -5.16
N PRO A 271 -18.30 28.33 -4.26
CA PRO A 271 -16.94 28.64 -4.64
C PRO A 271 -16.38 27.54 -5.55
N GLU A 272 -15.51 27.94 -6.47
CA GLU A 272 -14.59 26.99 -7.08
C GLU A 272 -13.35 26.85 -6.22
N VAL A 273 -12.91 25.59 -6.08
CA VAL A 273 -11.81 25.23 -5.20
C VAL A 273 -10.84 24.27 -5.87
N GLU A 274 -9.61 24.30 -5.39
CA GLU A 274 -8.57 23.33 -5.72
C GLU A 274 -7.87 22.84 -4.44
N VAL A 275 -7.16 21.72 -4.54
CA VAL A 275 -6.32 21.22 -3.45
C VAL A 275 -4.92 21.78 -3.65
N ALA A 276 -4.39 22.42 -2.62
CA ALA A 276 -3.10 23.10 -2.63
C ALA A 276 -2.14 22.50 -1.60
N ILE A 277 -0.85 22.60 -1.91
CA ILE A 277 0.23 22.21 -1.02
C ILE A 277 0.51 23.36 -0.07
N LEU A 278 0.41 23.12 1.23
CA LEU A 278 0.79 24.10 2.25
C LEU A 278 2.31 24.18 2.34
N TRP A 279 2.80 25.41 2.50
CA TRP A 279 4.23 25.67 2.62
C TRP A 279 4.52 26.35 3.97
N PRO A 280 5.47 25.83 4.77
CA PRO A 280 6.30 24.65 4.53
C PRO A 280 5.53 23.33 4.81
N PRO A 281 5.69 22.30 3.96
CA PRO A 281 4.93 21.04 4.08
C PRO A 281 5.20 20.27 5.39
N VAL A 282 6.37 20.50 6.00
CA VAL A 282 6.84 19.84 7.23
C VAL A 282 5.97 20.18 8.45
N GLU A 283 5.29 21.33 8.45
CA GLU A 283 4.51 21.82 9.59
C GLU A 283 3.08 21.26 9.61
N TYR A 284 2.55 20.90 8.43
CA TYR A 284 1.16 20.45 8.28
C TYR A 284 1.02 18.95 8.07
N GLY A 285 2.14 18.24 7.83
CA GLY A 285 2.17 16.78 7.74
C GLY A 285 1.49 16.29 6.46
N ASP A 286 0.48 15.43 6.63
CA ASP A 286 -0.33 14.84 5.56
C ASP A 286 -1.56 15.67 5.16
N ARG A 287 -1.67 16.86 5.74
CA ARG A 287 -2.81 17.77 5.54
C ARG A 287 -2.54 18.67 4.35
N TRP A 288 -3.54 18.73 3.49
CA TRP A 288 -3.56 19.57 2.29
C TRP A 288 -4.62 20.65 2.45
N ALA A 289 -4.39 21.84 1.91
CA ALA A 289 -5.39 22.90 1.95
C ALA A 289 -6.36 22.79 0.78
N ILE A 290 -7.64 23.10 1.02
CA ILE A 290 -8.57 23.46 -0.04
C ILE A 290 -8.52 24.97 -0.21
N GLN A 291 -8.08 25.44 -1.36
CA GLN A 291 -8.00 26.86 -1.68
C GLN A 291 -9.11 27.28 -2.63
N THR A 292 -9.72 28.42 -2.35
CA THR A 292 -10.71 29.04 -3.24
C THR A 292 -10.01 29.66 -4.45
N THR A 293 -10.34 29.19 -5.65
CA THR A 293 -9.85 29.77 -6.92
C THR A 293 -10.84 30.77 -7.50
N ARG A 294 -12.13 30.60 -7.20
CA ARG A 294 -13.16 31.60 -7.46
C ARG A 294 -14.11 31.73 -6.27
N PRO A 295 -14.33 32.95 -5.78
CA PRO A 295 -15.24 33.18 -4.66
C PRO A 295 -16.65 32.66 -4.93
N GLY A 296 -17.26 32.08 -3.90
CA GLY A 296 -18.70 31.81 -3.86
C GLY A 296 -19.47 32.98 -3.27
N ARG A 297 -20.80 32.93 -3.34
CA ARG A 297 -21.70 33.92 -2.74
C ARG A 297 -22.86 33.29 -2.02
N ILE A 298 -23.14 33.81 -0.83
CA ILE A 298 -24.29 33.45 -0.01
C ILE A 298 -24.99 34.74 0.40
N THR A 299 -26.31 34.77 0.23
CA THR A 299 -27.15 35.82 0.79
C THR A 299 -27.72 35.35 2.12
N LEU A 300 -27.60 36.17 3.16
CA LEU A 300 -28.28 35.99 4.43
C LEU A 300 -29.38 37.02 4.58
N THR A 301 -30.54 36.60 5.07
CA THR A 301 -31.61 37.53 5.46
C THR A 301 -32.16 37.16 6.82
N GLY A 302 -32.65 38.13 7.57
CA GLY A 302 -33.28 37.90 8.87
C GLY A 302 -33.88 39.16 9.46
N GLU A 303 -34.31 39.05 10.71
CA GLU A 303 -34.88 40.14 11.50
C GLU A 303 -34.13 40.23 12.84
N HIS A 304 -33.95 41.44 13.38
CA HIS A 304 -33.38 41.63 14.72
C HIS A 304 -34.37 42.34 15.66
N ALA A 305 -33.99 42.51 16.93
CA ALA A 305 -34.86 43.13 17.94
C ALA A 305 -35.38 44.51 17.48
N GLY A 306 -36.69 44.61 17.21
CA GLY A 306 -37.33 45.81 16.65
C GLY A 306 -38.03 45.62 15.29
N SER A 307 -37.99 44.41 14.69
CA SER A 307 -38.61 44.06 13.39
C SER A 307 -38.00 44.74 12.16
N GLU A 308 -36.78 45.26 12.28
CA GLU A 308 -36.01 45.71 11.14
C GLU A 308 -35.42 44.49 10.42
N LYS A 309 -35.75 44.36 9.12
CA LYS A 309 -35.18 43.33 8.25
C LYS A 309 -33.76 43.70 7.90
N PHE A 310 -32.86 42.73 7.99
CA PHE A 310 -31.51 42.87 7.48
C PHE A 310 -31.26 41.87 6.36
N GLY A 311 -30.34 42.26 5.48
CA GLY A 311 -29.79 41.40 4.44
C GLY A 311 -28.28 41.55 4.42
N LEU A 312 -27.55 40.45 4.28
CA LEU A 312 -26.12 40.43 4.08
C LEU A 312 -25.79 39.69 2.78
N ASP A 313 -24.80 40.20 2.05
CA ASP A 313 -24.13 39.48 0.97
C ASP A 313 -22.77 39.02 1.48
N CYS A 314 -22.57 37.71 1.52
CA CYS A 314 -21.38 37.06 2.04
C CYS A 314 -20.58 36.44 0.90
N THR A 315 -19.31 36.81 0.82
CA THR A 315 -18.36 36.28 -0.15
C THR A 315 -17.55 35.15 0.47
N LEU A 316 -17.64 33.95 -0.11
CA LEU A 316 -16.89 32.77 0.32
C LEU A 316 -15.51 32.77 -0.33
N THR A 317 -14.48 33.12 0.43
CA THR A 317 -13.06 33.18 0.01
C THR A 317 -12.16 32.39 0.96
N GLY A 318 -10.90 32.22 0.57
CA GLY A 318 -9.84 31.76 1.45
C GLY A 318 -9.42 30.29 1.27
N GLU A 319 -8.46 29.89 2.11
CA GLU A 319 -8.20 28.49 2.45
C GLU A 319 -9.38 28.03 3.30
N LEU A 320 -10.14 27.05 2.80
CA LEU A 320 -11.42 26.71 3.40
C LEU A 320 -11.28 25.58 4.43
N TYR A 321 -10.44 24.57 4.16
CA TYR A 321 -10.32 23.38 5.02
C TYR A 321 -8.97 22.68 4.82
N PHE A 322 -8.56 21.91 5.83
CA PHE A 322 -7.53 20.88 5.67
C PHE A 322 -8.19 19.55 5.29
N VAL A 323 -7.57 18.81 4.37
CA VAL A 323 -8.00 17.46 3.97
C VAL A 323 -6.82 16.51 3.97
N THR A 324 -7.08 15.25 4.31
CA THR A 324 -6.16 14.13 4.09
C THR A 324 -6.57 13.40 2.82
N VAL A 325 -5.62 13.07 1.95
CA VAL A 325 -5.88 12.24 0.78
C VAL A 325 -5.63 10.78 1.15
N GLY A 326 -6.69 9.98 1.21
CA GLY A 326 -6.65 8.59 1.66
C GLY A 326 -6.87 7.57 0.54
N LEU A 327 -7.00 6.30 0.93
CA LEU A 327 -6.99 5.08 0.09
C LEU A 327 -8.07 5.02 -1.02
N GLY A 328 -9.10 5.88 -0.97
CA GLY A 328 -10.22 5.94 -1.91
C GLY A 328 -10.35 7.25 -2.69
N GLY A 329 -9.36 8.15 -2.61
CA GLY A 329 -9.47 9.55 -3.02
C GLY A 329 -9.48 10.48 -1.80
N VAL A 330 -9.96 11.72 -1.96
CA VAL A 330 -10.26 12.57 -0.79
C VAL A 330 -11.43 11.93 -0.04
N GLY A 331 -11.11 11.08 0.92
CA GLY A 331 -12.06 10.62 1.90
C GLY A 331 -12.26 11.75 2.92
N PRO A 332 -13.48 11.98 3.40
CA PRO A 332 -13.69 12.94 4.47
C PRO A 332 -13.09 12.37 5.76
N LEU A 333 -11.84 12.73 6.08
CA LEU A 333 -11.53 13.04 7.47
C LEU A 333 -12.13 14.41 7.73
N MET A 334 -13.47 14.45 7.84
CA MET A 334 -14.16 15.53 8.54
C MET A 334 -14.02 15.30 10.04
N THR A 335 -12.82 15.00 10.53
CA THR A 335 -12.38 15.69 11.74
C THR A 335 -11.85 17.00 11.23
N ALA A 336 -12.75 17.97 11.08
CA ALA A 336 -12.40 19.38 11.19
C ALA A 336 -11.83 19.58 12.61
N GLU A 337 -10.61 19.07 12.82
CA GLU A 337 -9.91 19.18 14.08
C GLU A 337 -9.38 20.61 14.11
N ARG A 338 -10.27 21.51 14.56
CA ARG A 338 -9.96 22.68 15.38
C ARG A 338 -8.64 23.41 15.10
N SER A 339 -8.32 23.66 13.83
CA SER A 339 -7.27 24.61 13.48
C SER A 339 -7.75 25.56 12.38
N TRP A 340 -8.90 26.18 12.60
CA TRP A 340 -9.33 27.41 11.90
C TRP A 340 -8.56 28.64 12.41
N ASN A 341 -7.30 28.48 12.83
CA ASN A 341 -6.51 29.57 13.42
C ASN A 341 -5.70 30.37 12.36
N GLY A 342 -5.90 30.10 11.07
CA GLY A 342 -5.17 30.79 9.99
C GLY A 342 -5.97 31.00 8.70
N LEU A 343 -7.28 30.76 8.72
CA LEU A 343 -8.14 30.89 7.54
C LEU A 343 -8.76 32.29 7.52
N GLU A 344 -8.74 32.96 6.36
CA GLU A 344 -9.40 34.24 6.19
C GLU A 344 -10.92 34.08 6.39
N PRO A 345 -11.56 34.96 7.18
CA PRO A 345 -12.98 34.89 7.44
C PRO A 345 -13.83 35.03 6.16
N ILE A 346 -15.03 34.45 6.18
CA ILE A 346 -16.04 34.73 5.16
C ILE A 346 -16.47 36.19 5.32
N HIS A 347 -16.29 37.00 4.29
CA HIS A 347 -16.57 38.43 4.39
C HIS A 347 -18.04 38.72 4.03
N CYS A 348 -18.79 39.22 5.00
CA CYS A 348 -20.18 39.65 4.81
C CYS A 348 -20.31 41.18 4.81
N ALA A 349 -21.06 41.72 3.86
CA ALA A 349 -21.43 43.13 3.78
C ALA A 349 -22.95 43.29 3.86
N LYS A 350 -23.44 44.39 4.44
CA LYS A 350 -24.88 44.71 4.44
C LYS A 350 -25.35 45.00 3.01
N LEU A 351 -26.51 44.44 2.65
CA LEU A 351 -27.19 44.68 1.37
C LEU A 351 -27.75 46.09 1.24
#